data_AF-A0A438EA26-F1
#
_entry.id   AF-A0A438EA26-F1
#
_cell.length_a   1.000
_cell.length_b   1.000
_cell.length_c   1.000
_cell.angle_alpha   90.00
_cell.angle_beta   90.00
_cell.angle_gamma   90.00
#
_symmetry.space_group_name_H-M   'P 1'
#
loop_
_entity.id
_entity.type
_entity.pdbx_description
1 polymer ?
#
loop_
_entity_poly.entity_id
_entity_poly.type
_entity_poly.pdbx_seq_one_letter_code
_entity_poly.pdbx_strand_id
1 'polypeptide(L)'
;MRSCWGSEGAILVPFSANFRRDLRRCRRLFRRSPTRNAIDAVVWLQVAVASSISANVKNISMLNDTNFKKWKEHVIIVLGCMDLDYALREDRPSDLTDASIAEQRSTMEKWERSNRMSLMIMKHLIPEAISGAIPEETRAKAFLD
;
A
#
# COMPACT_ATOMS: atom_id res chain seq x y z
N MET A 1 -16.77 26.88 -18.96
CA MET A 1 -17.92 25.99 -19.23
C MET A 1 -17.88 24.82 -18.25
N ARG A 2 -18.95 24.72 -17.44
CA ARG A 2 -19.45 23.63 -16.58
C ARG A 2 -18.48 22.73 -15.81
N SER A 3 -18.51 23.00 -14.50
CA SER A 3 -18.38 22.09 -13.36
C SER A 3 -19.17 20.78 -13.49
N CYS A 4 -18.50 19.66 -13.24
CA CYS A 4 -19.12 18.39 -12.86
C CYS A 4 -18.26 17.73 -11.78
N TRP A 5 -18.49 18.05 -10.51
CA TRP A 5 -18.33 17.11 -9.39
C TRP A 5 -19.40 17.52 -8.38
N GLY A 6 -20.57 16.90 -8.55
CA GLY A 6 -21.70 17.00 -7.66
C GLY A 6 -21.43 16.25 -6.37
N SER A 7 -22.07 16.78 -5.33
CA SER A 7 -22.01 16.39 -3.93
C SER A 7 -22.50 14.96 -3.71
N GLU A 8 -21.67 14.14 -3.05
CA GLU A 8 -22.07 13.14 -2.06
C GLU A 8 -20.81 12.47 -1.46
N GLY A 9 -20.65 12.56 -0.14
CA GLY A 9 -19.86 11.61 0.65
C GLY A 9 -18.38 11.43 0.32
N ALA A 10 -17.61 12.48 0.06
CA ALA A 10 -16.15 12.36 0.08
C ALA A 10 -15.70 12.13 1.54
N ILE A 11 -15.47 10.87 1.91
CA ILE A 11 -14.64 10.53 3.08
C ILE A 11 -13.26 11.09 2.76
N LEU A 12 -13.06 12.32 3.21
CA LEU A 12 -11.87 13.11 3.01
C LEU A 12 -10.84 12.53 3.98
N VAL A 13 -10.31 11.35 3.67
CA VAL A 13 -9.03 10.93 4.22
C VAL A 13 -8.11 12.09 3.89
N PRO A 14 -7.60 12.85 4.87
CA PRO A 14 -6.76 13.97 4.54
C PRO A 14 -5.50 13.35 3.97
N PHE A 15 -5.36 13.33 2.64
CA PHE A 15 -4.05 13.38 2.02
C PHE A 15 -3.39 14.58 2.68
N SER A 16 -2.54 14.29 3.66
CA SER A 16 -2.00 15.30 4.56
C SER A 16 -1.40 16.43 3.71
N ALA A 17 -1.36 17.65 4.23
CA ALA A 17 -0.69 18.74 3.53
C ALA A 17 0.73 18.35 3.06
N ASN A 18 1.33 17.37 3.76
CA ASN A 18 2.60 16.74 3.44
C ASN A 18 2.54 15.91 2.14
N PHE A 19 1.55 15.03 1.92
CA PHE A 19 1.42 14.28 0.66
C PHE A 19 1.31 15.22 -0.57
N ARG A 20 0.51 16.28 -0.48
CA ARG A 20 0.42 17.29 -1.55
C ARG A 20 1.72 18.10 -1.71
N ARG A 21 2.47 18.36 -0.63
CA ARG A 21 3.78 19.00 -0.70
C ARG A 21 4.83 18.08 -1.32
N ASP A 22 4.79 16.79 -1.00
CA ASP A 22 5.68 15.76 -1.52
C ASP A 22 5.46 15.54 -3.01
N LEU A 23 4.20 15.40 -3.45
CA LEU A 23 3.88 15.36 -4.89
C LEU A 23 4.36 16.62 -5.64
N ARG A 24 4.21 17.80 -5.04
CA ARG A 24 4.75 19.06 -5.62
C ARG A 24 6.28 19.09 -5.62
N ARG A 25 6.94 18.53 -4.60
CA ARG A 25 8.40 18.41 -4.52
C ARG A 25 8.93 17.43 -5.56
N CYS A 26 8.31 16.26 -5.70
CA CYS A 26 8.68 15.25 -6.67
C CYS A 26 8.40 15.70 -8.11
N ARG A 27 7.30 16.42 -8.35
CA ARG A 27 7.06 17.09 -9.65
C ARG A 27 8.16 18.09 -10.00
N ARG A 28 8.72 18.81 -9.02
CA ARG A 28 9.83 19.74 -9.23
C ARG A 28 11.17 19.02 -9.47
N LEU A 29 11.41 17.90 -8.79
CA LEU A 29 12.63 17.11 -8.95
C LEU A 29 12.63 16.33 -10.27
N PHE A 30 11.49 15.76 -10.67
CA PHE A 30 11.33 15.14 -12.00
C PHE A 30 11.58 16.13 -13.14
N ARG A 31 11.12 17.38 -13.01
CA ARG A 31 11.43 18.46 -13.97
C ARG A 31 12.93 18.76 -14.11
N ARG A 32 13.74 18.38 -13.12
CA ARG A 32 15.20 18.54 -13.10
C ARG A 32 15.95 17.27 -13.55
N SER A 33 15.25 16.17 -13.87
CA SER A 33 15.91 14.95 -14.34
C SER A 33 16.50 15.16 -15.75
N PRO A 34 17.76 14.75 -16.01
CA PRO A 34 18.41 14.97 -17.30
C PRO A 34 17.75 14.23 -18.46
N THR A 35 17.19 13.03 -18.25
CA THR A 35 16.81 12.15 -19.36
C THR A 35 15.32 12.15 -19.71
N ARG A 36 14.45 12.72 -18.85
CA ARG A 36 12.98 12.86 -19.02
C ARG A 36 12.29 11.61 -19.60
N ASN A 37 12.81 10.41 -19.35
CA ASN A 37 12.21 9.18 -19.83
C ASN A 37 11.24 8.60 -18.77
N ALA A 38 10.41 7.65 -19.19
CA ALA A 38 9.41 7.04 -18.33
C ALA A 38 10.03 6.30 -17.13
N ILE A 39 11.25 5.77 -17.29
CA ILE A 39 11.98 5.05 -16.24
C ILE A 39 12.35 6.00 -15.11
N ASP A 40 12.89 7.19 -15.44
CA ASP A 40 13.16 8.24 -14.45
C ASP A 40 11.87 8.65 -13.72
N ALA A 41 10.75 8.78 -14.43
CA ALA A 41 9.47 9.15 -13.81
C ALA A 41 9.01 8.11 -12.79
N VAL A 42 9.16 6.83 -13.10
CA VAL A 42 8.82 5.70 -12.22
C VAL A 42 9.78 5.66 -11.02
N VAL A 43 11.08 5.81 -11.22
CA VAL A 43 12.06 5.87 -10.12
C VAL A 43 11.76 7.05 -9.19
N TRP A 44 11.45 8.23 -9.73
CA TRP A 44 11.07 9.40 -8.94
C TRP A 44 9.73 9.23 -8.24
N LEU A 45 8.77 8.52 -8.84
CA LEU A 45 7.51 8.15 -8.19
C LEU A 45 7.77 7.16 -7.05
N GLN A 46 8.64 6.17 -7.25
CA GLN A 46 9.04 5.19 -6.23
C GLN A 46 9.73 5.88 -5.04
N VAL A 47 10.65 6.82 -5.31
CA VAL A 47 11.34 7.61 -4.28
C VAL A 47 10.37 8.57 -3.57
N ALA A 48 9.40 9.14 -4.30
CA ALA A 48 8.32 9.95 -3.72
C ALA A 48 7.46 9.12 -2.77
N VAL A 49 7.04 7.94 -3.21
CA VAL A 49 6.23 7.00 -2.44
C VAL A 49 7.03 6.52 -1.23
N ALA A 50 8.31 6.16 -1.37
CA ALA A 50 9.17 5.79 -0.24
C ALA A 50 9.42 6.95 0.75
N SER A 51 9.56 8.19 0.25
CA SER A 51 9.73 9.38 1.10
C SER A 51 8.43 9.74 1.83
N SER A 52 7.29 9.66 1.13
CA SER A 52 5.97 9.83 1.74
C SER A 52 5.65 8.68 2.69
N ILE A 53 6.06 7.44 2.41
CA ILE A 53 5.96 6.32 3.34
C ILE A 53 6.86 6.59 4.54
N SER A 54 8.12 7.01 4.41
CA SER A 54 8.96 7.29 5.59
C SER A 54 8.46 8.49 6.43
N ALA A 55 7.89 9.52 5.80
CA ALA A 55 7.27 10.66 6.46
C ALA A 55 5.88 10.31 7.06
N ASN A 56 5.14 9.40 6.43
CA ASN A 56 3.88 8.88 6.94
C ASN A 56 4.10 7.79 7.97
N VAL A 57 5.14 6.96 7.95
CA VAL A 57 5.47 5.97 8.99
C VAL A 57 5.77 6.68 10.32
N LYS A 58 6.28 7.91 10.27
CA LYS A 58 6.37 8.79 11.46
C LYS A 58 5.02 9.38 11.92
N ASN A 59 3.95 9.29 11.11
CA ASN A 59 2.60 9.83 11.38
C ASN A 59 1.47 8.78 11.36
N ILE A 60 1.72 7.55 10.90
CA ILE A 60 0.88 6.39 11.08
C ILE A 60 0.97 6.16 12.57
N SER A 61 -0.09 6.53 13.27
CA SER A 61 -0.23 6.18 14.67
C SER A 61 0.03 4.68 14.75
N MET A 62 1.08 4.29 15.47
CA MET A 62 1.29 2.90 15.85
C MET A 62 -0.04 2.31 16.30
N LEU A 63 -0.32 1.07 15.90
CA LEU A 63 -1.57 0.41 16.27
C LEU A 63 -1.75 0.51 17.79
N ASN A 64 -2.90 1.00 18.21
CA ASN A 64 -3.32 1.06 19.60
C ASN A 64 -4.77 0.61 19.72
N ASP A 65 -5.23 0.45 20.95
CA ASP A 65 -6.53 -0.14 21.26
C ASP A 65 -7.73 0.63 20.68
N THR A 66 -7.54 1.89 20.25
CA THR A 66 -8.61 2.79 19.79
C THR A 66 -8.56 3.14 18.32
N ASN A 67 -7.48 2.83 17.60
CA ASN A 67 -7.21 3.38 16.27
C ASN A 67 -7.24 2.35 15.13
N PHE A 68 -7.57 1.08 15.40
CA PHE A 68 -7.50 -0.02 14.42
C PHE A 68 -8.14 0.31 13.07
N LYS A 69 -9.35 0.88 13.06
CA LYS A 69 -10.05 1.24 11.81
C LYS A 69 -9.23 2.19 10.93
N LYS A 70 -8.69 3.26 11.52
CA LYS A 70 -7.86 4.24 10.80
C LYS A 70 -6.52 3.66 10.38
N TRP A 71 -5.92 2.84 11.25
CA TRP A 71 -4.68 2.14 10.96
C TRP A 71 -4.85 1.17 9.76
N LYS A 72 -5.89 0.35 9.76
CA LYS A 72 -6.25 -0.57 8.66
C LYS A 72 -6.44 0.17 7.35
N GLU A 73 -7.20 1.27 7.35
CA GLU A 73 -7.39 2.11 6.16
C GLU A 73 -6.06 2.64 5.59
N HIS A 74 -5.16 3.16 6.44
CA HIS A 74 -3.85 3.65 5.99
C HIS A 74 -2.95 2.55 5.44
N VAL A 75 -2.93 1.38 6.08
CA VAL A 75 -2.18 0.21 5.63
C VAL A 75 -2.63 -0.21 4.22
N ILE A 76 -3.95 -0.33 4.00
CA ILE A 76 -4.51 -0.71 2.70
C ILE A 76 -4.11 0.29 1.61
N ILE A 77 -4.18 1.60 1.90
CA ILE A 77 -3.78 2.64 0.94
C ILE A 77 -2.30 2.51 0.57
N VAL A 78 -1.41 2.32 1.55
CA VAL A 78 0.03 2.18 1.31
C VAL A 78 0.33 0.94 0.46
N LEU A 79 -0.28 -0.20 0.80
CA LEU A 79 -0.12 -1.44 0.03
C LEU A 79 -0.64 -1.30 -1.39
N GLY A 80 -1.76 -0.60 -1.59
CA GLY A 80 -2.29 -0.29 -2.93
C GLY A 80 -1.40 0.64 -3.75
N CYS A 81 -0.78 1.65 -3.13
CA CYS A 81 0.20 2.49 -3.83
C CYS A 81 1.49 1.75 -4.24
N MET A 82 1.74 0.57 -3.67
CA MET A 82 2.90 -0.27 -3.95
C MET A 82 2.56 -1.49 -4.83
N ASP A 83 1.32 -1.61 -5.30
CA ASP A 83 0.80 -2.78 -6.01
C ASP A 83 0.96 -4.11 -5.22
N LEU A 84 0.85 -4.02 -3.89
CA LEU A 84 0.98 -5.15 -2.97
C LEU A 84 -0.36 -5.59 -2.36
N ASP A 85 -1.48 -5.01 -2.78
CA ASP A 85 -2.80 -5.28 -2.20
C ASP A 85 -3.61 -6.35 -2.95
N TYR A 86 -3.01 -7.03 -3.92
CA TYR A 86 -3.67 -8.08 -4.69
C TYR A 86 -4.25 -9.20 -3.81
N ALA A 87 -3.46 -9.70 -2.84
CA ALA A 87 -3.91 -10.73 -1.89
C ALA A 87 -4.90 -10.22 -0.82
N LEU A 88 -5.09 -8.90 -0.73
CA LEU A 88 -6.13 -8.30 0.13
C LEU A 88 -7.48 -8.25 -0.60
N ARG A 89 -7.45 -8.06 -1.93
CA ARG A 89 -8.65 -7.97 -2.76
C ARG A 89 -9.14 -9.34 -3.20
N GLU A 90 -8.22 -10.20 -3.64
CA GLU A 90 -8.53 -11.51 -4.20
C GLU A 90 -8.35 -12.62 -3.17
N ASP A 91 -9.24 -13.62 -3.25
CA ASP A 91 -9.09 -14.84 -2.47
C ASP A 91 -7.89 -15.66 -2.98
N ARG A 92 -7.36 -16.53 -2.10
CA ARG A 92 -6.22 -17.37 -2.45
C ARG A 92 -6.61 -18.27 -3.65
N PRO A 93 -5.83 -18.26 -4.75
CA PRO A 93 -6.04 -19.19 -5.84
C PRO A 93 -5.96 -20.64 -5.38
N SER A 94 -6.64 -21.54 -6.10
CA SER A 94 -6.48 -22.97 -5.89
C SER A 94 -5.02 -23.40 -6.08
N ASP A 95 -4.60 -24.41 -5.33
CA ASP A 95 -3.24 -24.94 -5.43
C ASP A 95 -2.93 -25.40 -6.85
N LEU A 96 -1.70 -25.12 -7.29
CA LEU A 96 -1.25 -25.45 -8.62
C LEU A 96 -1.09 -26.97 -8.74
N THR A 97 -1.50 -27.49 -9.89
CA THR A 97 -1.24 -28.89 -10.31
C THR A 97 -0.26 -28.91 -11.48
N ASP A 98 0.26 -30.08 -11.84
CA ASP A 98 1.15 -30.23 -13.00
C ASP A 98 0.50 -29.75 -14.31
N ALA A 99 -0.84 -29.84 -14.40
CA ALA A 99 -1.64 -29.37 -15.52
C ALA A 99 -1.93 -27.86 -15.51
N SER A 100 -1.47 -27.12 -14.49
CA SER A 100 -1.70 -25.68 -14.39
C SER A 100 -1.08 -24.91 -15.56
N ILE A 101 -1.88 -24.05 -16.17
CA ILE A 101 -1.44 -23.19 -17.28
C ILE A 101 -0.63 -22.00 -16.77
N ALA A 102 0.17 -21.39 -17.65
CA ALA A 102 1.07 -20.29 -17.31
C ALA A 102 0.36 -19.12 -16.59
N GLU A 103 -0.88 -18.80 -16.98
CA GLU A 103 -1.68 -17.74 -16.35
C GLU A 103 -2.05 -18.05 -14.90
N GLN A 104 -2.41 -19.31 -14.59
CA GLN A 104 -2.71 -19.74 -13.22
C GLN A 104 -1.46 -19.66 -12.33
N ARG A 105 -0.30 -20.08 -12.87
CA ARG A 105 0.98 -19.99 -12.15
C ARG A 105 1.35 -18.53 -11.87
N SER A 106 1.24 -17.65 -12.86
CA SER A 106 1.50 -16.22 -12.70
C SER A 106 0.56 -15.57 -11.68
N THR A 107 -0.72 -15.99 -11.67
CA THR A 107 -1.71 -15.51 -10.71
C THR A 107 -1.37 -15.94 -9.28
N MET A 108 -0.97 -17.21 -9.09
CA MET A 108 -0.50 -17.71 -7.80
C MET A 108 0.75 -16.95 -7.33
N GLU A 109 1.77 -16.80 -8.17
CA GLU A 109 3.01 -16.08 -7.82
C GLU A 109 2.73 -14.62 -7.43
N LYS A 110 1.86 -13.94 -8.18
CA LYS A 110 1.44 -12.56 -7.88
C LYS A 110 0.74 -12.48 -6.53
N TRP A 111 -0.17 -13.42 -6.25
CA TRP A 111 -0.88 -13.53 -4.98
C TRP A 111 0.08 -13.79 -3.81
N GLU A 112 0.96 -14.78 -3.93
CA GLU A 112 1.94 -15.11 -2.89
C GLU A 112 2.89 -13.96 -2.58
N ARG A 113 3.40 -13.28 -3.62
CA ARG A 113 4.26 -12.11 -3.45
C ARG A 113 3.53 -10.99 -2.70
N SER A 114 2.31 -10.68 -3.10
CA SER A 114 1.48 -9.66 -2.45
C SER A 114 1.17 -10.03 -1.00
N ASN A 115 0.82 -11.29 -0.73
CA ASN A 115 0.53 -11.81 0.60
C ASN A 115 1.74 -11.68 1.53
N ARG A 116 2.91 -12.19 1.08
CA ARG A 116 4.16 -12.17 1.86
C ARG A 116 4.60 -10.76 2.20
N MET A 117 4.63 -9.87 1.21
CA MET A 117 5.11 -8.49 1.42
C MET A 117 4.15 -7.70 2.30
N SER A 118 2.83 -7.89 2.14
CA SER A 118 1.84 -7.24 2.99
C SER A 118 2.00 -7.64 4.45
N LEU A 119 2.15 -8.94 4.74
CA LEU A 119 2.37 -9.42 6.10
C LEU A 119 3.63 -8.84 6.73
N MET A 120 4.74 -8.78 5.99
CA MET A 120 5.99 -8.18 6.48
C MET A 120 5.80 -6.71 6.86
N ILE A 121 5.12 -5.93 6.02
CA ILE A 121 4.86 -4.50 6.28
C ILE A 121 3.91 -4.35 7.48
N MET A 122 2.81 -5.09 7.52
CA MET A 122 1.83 -4.99 8.60
C MET A 122 2.42 -5.38 9.96
N LYS A 123 3.14 -6.50 10.04
CA LYS A 123 3.85 -6.92 11.26
C LYS A 123 4.88 -5.89 11.71
N HIS A 124 5.56 -5.22 10.78
CA HIS A 124 6.52 -4.16 11.11
C HIS A 124 5.86 -2.86 11.63
N LEU A 125 4.62 -2.59 11.21
CA LEU A 125 3.85 -1.41 11.65
C LEU A 125 3.18 -1.60 13.02
N ILE A 126 3.30 -2.79 13.61
CA ILE A 126 2.78 -3.11 14.93
C ILE A 126 3.89 -2.96 15.96
N PRO A 127 3.66 -2.23 17.07
CA PRO A 127 4.61 -2.15 18.18
C PRO A 127 4.91 -3.52 18.78
N GLU A 128 6.18 -3.76 19.13
CA GLU A 128 6.61 -4.99 19.80
C GLU A 128 5.88 -5.24 21.12
N ALA A 129 5.46 -4.18 21.82
CA ALA A 129 4.69 -4.28 23.06
C ALA A 129 3.33 -4.98 22.89
N ILE A 130 2.76 -5.00 21.69
CA ILE A 130 1.49 -5.66 21.39
C ILE A 130 1.63 -6.80 20.37
N SER A 131 2.81 -6.99 19.77
CA SER A 131 3.02 -8.01 18.73
C SER A 131 2.83 -9.43 19.26
N GLY A 132 3.19 -9.69 20.52
CA GLY A 132 3.01 -11.00 21.16
C GLY A 132 1.56 -11.38 21.44
N ALA A 133 0.63 -10.43 21.36
CA ALA A 133 -0.80 -10.69 21.53
C ALA A 133 -1.50 -11.03 20.20
N ILE A 134 -0.82 -10.86 19.06
CA ILE A 134 -1.41 -11.05 17.74
C ILE A 134 -1.16 -12.49 17.28
N PRO A 135 -2.19 -13.24 16.86
CA PRO A 135 -2.02 -14.59 16.37
C PRO A 135 -1.15 -14.61 15.11
N GLU A 136 -0.40 -15.70 14.94
CA GLU A 136 0.38 -15.90 13.73
C GLU A 136 -0.55 -16.21 12.56
N GLU A 137 -0.71 -15.24 11.67
CA GLU A 137 -1.52 -15.36 10.47
C GLU A 137 -0.65 -15.54 9.22
N THR A 138 -1.12 -16.41 8.33
CA THR A 138 -0.44 -16.74 7.06
C THR A 138 -1.04 -16.00 5.87
N ARG A 139 -2.25 -15.44 6.03
CA ARG A 139 -2.98 -14.70 5.00
C ARG A 139 -3.15 -13.23 5.37
N ALA A 140 -2.62 -12.34 4.54
CA ALA A 140 -2.67 -10.90 4.74
C ALA A 140 -4.10 -10.35 4.90
N LYS A 141 -5.06 -10.92 4.16
CA LYS A 141 -6.48 -10.55 4.27
C LYS A 141 -7.04 -10.87 5.67
N ALA A 142 -6.84 -12.10 6.13
CA ALA A 142 -7.27 -12.55 7.46
C ALA A 142 -6.57 -11.77 8.59
N PHE A 143 -5.33 -11.31 8.38
CA PHE A 143 -4.61 -10.51 9.37
C PHE A 143 -5.28 -9.16 9.65
N LEU A 144 -6.05 -8.64 8.69
CA LEU A 144 -6.76 -7.38 8.82
C LEU A 144 -8.21 -7.54 9.26
N ASP A 145 -8.74 -8.77 9.30
CA ASP A 145 -10.15 -9.05 9.61
C ASP A 145 -10.39 -9.23 11.11
#